data_AF-A0A482UTH9-F1
#
_entry.id   AF-A0A482UTH9-F1
#
_cell.length_a   1.000
_cell.length_b   1.000
_cell.length_c   1.000
_cell.angle_alpha   90.00
_cell.angle_beta   90.00
_cell.angle_gamma   90.00
#
_symmetry.space_group_name_H-M   'P 1'
#
loop_
_entity.id
_entity.type
_entity.pdbx_description
1 polymer ?
#
loop_
_entity_poly.entity_id
_entity_poly.type
_entity_poly.pdbx_seq_one_letter_code
_entity_poly.pdbx_strand_id
1 'polypeptide(L)' 'MMKERDYSSNLAHFNTLPSTVAFEELQRCCGSPAWTQQMCSRRPFASLEALLDAANNLWWSLPREEWLRAFAAHPKIGIS' A
#
# COMPACT_ATOMS: atom_id res chain seq x y z
N MET A 1 -27.30 0.45 -0.39
CA MET A 1 -26.70 0.22 0.95
C MET A 1 -25.47 -0.67 0.75
N MET A 2 -24.29 -0.09 0.56
CA MET A 2 -23.06 -0.88 0.46
C MET A 2 -22.76 -1.41 1.86
N LYS A 3 -22.70 -2.73 2.02
CA LYS A 3 -22.29 -3.36 3.28
C LYS A 3 -20.93 -2.78 3.66
N GLU A 4 -20.80 -2.21 4.85
CA GLU A 4 -19.49 -1.99 5.46
C GLU A 4 -18.77 -3.33 5.42
N ARG A 5 -17.84 -3.49 4.48
CA ARG A 5 -16.95 -4.65 4.44
C ARG A 5 -16.21 -4.64 5.77
N ASP A 6 -16.12 -5.78 6.45
CA ASP A 6 -15.36 -5.89 7.68
C ASP A 6 -13.87 -5.69 7.38
N TYR A 7 -13.44 -4.42 7.45
CA TYR A 7 -12.06 -4.01 7.24
C TYR A 7 -11.21 -4.28 8.48
N SER A 8 -11.81 -4.46 9.65
CA SER A 8 -11.11 -4.70 10.91
C SER A 8 -10.43 -6.07 10.91
N SER A 9 -11.16 -7.12 10.51
CA SER A 9 -10.60 -8.48 10.37
C SER A 9 -9.48 -8.54 9.32
N ASN A 10 -9.68 -7.87 8.17
CA ASN A 10 -8.68 -7.79 7.10
C ASN A 10 -7.41 -7.02 7.54
N LEU A 11 -7.58 -5.94 8.29
CA LEU A 11 -6.45 -5.16 8.81
C LEU A 11 -5.64 -5.96 9.85
N ALA A 12 -6.32 -6.64 10.77
CA ALA A 12 -5.67 -7.51 11.74
C ALA A 12 -4.87 -8.62 11.03
N HIS A 13 -5.45 -9.22 9.99
CA HIS A 13 -4.74 -10.19 9.15
C HIS A 13 -3.51 -9.56 8.48
N PHE A 14 -3.67 -8.41 7.81
CA PHE A 14 -2.58 -7.70 7.15
C PHE A 14 -1.42 -7.36 8.10
N ASN A 15 -1.73 -6.94 9.34
CA ASN A 15 -0.73 -6.63 10.36
C ASN A 15 0.11 -7.85 10.78
N THR A 16 -0.40 -9.07 10.59
CA THR A 16 0.28 -10.32 11.00
C THR A 16 0.98 -11.05 9.85
N LEU A 17 0.82 -10.58 8.60
CA LEU A 17 1.49 -11.17 7.45
C LEU A 17 3.03 -11.12 7.60
N PRO A 18 3.75 -12.17 7.15
CA PRO A 18 5.20 -12.10 7.00
C PRO A 18 5.61 -10.89 6.17
N SER A 19 6.73 -10.26 6.48
CA SER A 19 7.18 -9.02 5.81
C SER A 19 7.30 -9.16 4.30
N THR A 20 7.72 -10.33 3.80
CA THR A 20 7.78 -10.63 2.36
C THR A 20 6.40 -10.64 1.72
N VAL A 21 5.42 -11.31 2.34
CA VAL A 21 4.03 -11.37 1.85
C VAL A 21 3.36 -10.00 1.91
N ALA A 22 3.51 -9.27 3.01
CA ALA A 22 2.97 -7.91 3.11
C ALA A 22 3.58 -6.95 2.07
N PHE A 23 4.87 -7.12 1.78
CA PHE A 23 5.55 -6.35 0.74
C PHE A 23 4.96 -6.65 -0.64
N GLU A 24 4.77 -7.93 -0.97
CA GLU A 24 4.16 -8.32 -2.25
C GLU A 24 2.73 -7.77 -2.40
N GLU A 25 1.90 -7.85 -1.35
CA GLU A 25 0.54 -7.30 -1.36
C GLU A 25 0.54 -5.77 -1.57
N LEU A 26 1.41 -5.05 -0.84
CA LEU A 26 1.55 -3.59 -1.00
C LEU A 26 2.14 -3.22 -2.37
N GLN A 27 3.04 -4.03 -2.92
CA GLN A 27 3.66 -3.79 -4.23
C GLN A 27 2.66 -3.95 -5.38
N ARG A 28 1.64 -4.81 -5.22
CA ARG A 28 0.50 -4.90 -6.16
C ARG A 28 -0.37 -3.65 -6.12
N CYS A 29 -0.43 -2.96 -4.98
CA CYS A 29 -1.19 -1.72 -4.81
C CYS A 29 -0.44 -0.50 -5.35
N CYS A 30 0.87 -0.40 -5.07
CA CYS A 30 1.72 0.71 -5.51
C CYS A 30 3.04 0.18 -6.07
N GLY A 31 3.39 0.60 -7.28
CA GLY A 31 4.62 0.18 -7.94
C GLY A 31 5.92 0.75 -7.35
N SER A 32 5.88 1.64 -6.35
CA SER A 32 7.08 2.22 -5.73
C SER A 32 7.66 1.29 -4.65
N PRO A 33 8.88 0.73 -4.82
CA PRO A 33 9.49 -0.11 -3.79
C PRO A 33 9.76 0.64 -2.50
N ALA A 34 10.10 1.94 -2.58
CA ALA A 34 10.36 2.76 -1.40
C ALA A 34 9.07 3.01 -0.59
N TRP A 35 7.94 3.22 -1.26
CA TRP A 35 6.64 3.32 -0.60
C TRP A 35 6.26 2.00 0.09
N THR A 36 6.37 0.89 -0.65
CA THR A 36 6.05 -0.47 -0.17
C THR A 36 6.87 -0.83 1.06
N GLN A 37 8.19 -0.62 1.02
CA GLN A 37 9.09 -0.90 2.13
C GLN A 37 8.72 -0.07 3.37
N GLN A 38 8.44 1.22 3.20
CA GLN A 38 8.07 2.09 4.30
C GLN A 38 6.71 1.70 4.91
N MET A 39 5.71 1.39 4.10
CA MET A 39 4.42 0.88 4.58
C MET A 39 4.57 -0.44 5.35
N CYS A 40 5.38 -1.39 4.84
CA CYS A 40 5.69 -2.63 5.53
C CYS A 40 6.30 -2.39 6.92
N SER A 41 7.23 -1.43 7.02
CA SER A 41 7.95 -1.10 8.25
C SER A 41 7.09 -0.36 9.29
N ARG A 42 5.98 0.24 8.88
CA ARG A 42 5.06 0.98 9.76
C ARG A 42 3.96 0.10 10.37
N ARG A 43 3.86 -1.16 9.95
CA ARG A 43 2.97 -2.13 10.62
C ARG A 43 3.45 -2.37 12.07
N PRO A 44 2.53 -2.62 13.01
CA PRO A 44 1.07 -2.73 12.82
C PRO A 44 0.35 -1.38 12.78
N PHE A 45 -0.74 -1.30 12.02
CA PHE A 45 -1.65 -0.14 12.02
C PHE A 45 -2.83 -0.35 12.96
N ALA A 46 -3.20 0.68 13.71
CA ALA A 46 -4.28 0.62 14.71
C ALA A 46 -5.69 0.63 14.10
N SER A 47 -5.87 1.22 12.93
CA SER A 47 -7.14 1.29 12.21
C SER A 47 -6.91 1.43 10.70
N LEU A 48 -7.99 1.30 9.92
CA LEU A 48 -7.93 1.50 8.47
C LEU A 48 -7.56 2.96 8.16
N GLU A 49 -8.09 3.91 8.92
CA GLU A 49 -7.78 5.34 8.79
C GLU A 49 -6.29 5.58 9.01
N ALA A 50 -5.70 5.00 10.06
CA ALA A 50 -4.26 5.12 10.32
C ALA A 50 -3.39 4.55 9.19
N LEU A 51 -3.83 3.46 8.57
CA LEU A 51 -3.16 2.88 7.39
C LEU A 51 -3.25 3.82 6.19
N LEU A 52 -4.44 4.34 5.89
CA LEU A 52 -4.68 5.24 4.75
C LEU A 52 -3.96 6.59 4.92
N ASP A 53 -3.92 7.14 6.12
CA ASP A 53 -3.18 8.36 6.45
C ASP A 53 -1.67 8.15 6.27
N ALA A 54 -1.14 7.02 6.76
CA ALA A 54 0.27 6.68 6.55
C ALA A 54 0.61 6.50 5.06
N ALA A 55 -0.27 5.83 4.30
CA ALA A 55 -0.12 5.63 2.86
C ALA A 55 -0.05 6.97 2.11
N ASN A 56 -0.99 7.88 2.39
CA ASN A 56 -1.05 9.20 1.75
C ASN A 56 0.16 10.06 2.13
N ASN A 57 0.51 10.13 3.41
CA ASN A 57 1.66 10.92 3.87
C ASN A 57 2.96 10.41 3.27
N LEU A 58 3.15 9.09 3.21
CA LEU A 58 4.32 8.49 2.56
C LEU A 58 4.36 8.83 1.09
N TRP A 59 3.26 8.65 0.35
CA TRP A 59 3.19 8.96 -1.08
C TRP A 59 3.69 10.37 -1.42
N TRP A 60 3.24 11.37 -0.66
CA TRP A 60 3.64 12.77 -0.87
C TRP A 60 5.06 13.11 -0.37
N SER A 61 5.65 12.27 0.47
CA SER A 61 7.05 12.43 0.92
C SER A 61 8.09 11.84 -0.03
N LEU A 62 7.66 11.05 -1.02
CA LEU A 62 8.58 10.38 -1.93
C LEU A 62 9.23 11.34 -2.92
N PRO A 63 10.47 11.05 -3.34
CA PRO A 63 11.10 11.78 -4.42
C PRO A 63 10.46 11.40 -5.76
N ARG A 64 10.64 12.26 -6.77
CA ARG A 64 10.01 12.14 -8.10
C ARG A 64 10.28 10.78 -8.77
N GLU A 65 11.46 10.22 -8.57
CA GLU A 65 11.90 8.95 -9.15
C GLU A 65 11.00 7.79 -8.72
N GLU A 66 10.51 7.81 -7.48
CA GLU A 66 9.60 6.80 -6.96
C GLU A 66 8.21 6.91 -7.57
N TRP A 67 7.73 8.13 -7.83
CA TRP A 67 6.48 8.32 -8.57
C TRP A 67 6.60 7.78 -10.00
N LEU A 68 7.74 8.01 -10.67
CA LEU A 68 7.97 7.47 -12.01
C LEU A 68 8.00 5.93 -12.02
N ARG A 69 8.63 5.31 -11.03
CA ARG A 69 8.60 3.84 -10.86
C ARG A 69 7.19 3.33 -10.63
N ALA A 70 6.42 3.99 -9.77
CA ALA A 70 5.03 3.62 -9.50
C ALA A 70 4.18 3.67 -10.78
N PHE A 71 4.29 4.75 -11.57
CA PHE A 71 3.54 4.86 -12.83
C PHE A 71 4.01 3.87 -13.89
N ALA A 72 5.30 3.57 -13.98
CA ALA A 72 5.85 2.61 -14.93
C ALA A 72 5.39 1.16 -14.64
N ALA A 73 4.99 0.85 -13.40
CA ALA A 73 4.51 -0.47 -13.02
C ALA A 73 3.10 -0.78 -13.54
N HIS A 74 2.34 0.23 -13.99
CA HIS A 74 0.99 0.03 -14.53
C HIS A 74 1.03 -0.16 -16.05
N PRO A 75 0.17 -1.05 -16.61
CA PRO A 75 0.01 -1.18 -18.06
C PRO A 75 -0.33 0.19 -18.67
N LYS A 76 0.31 0.51 -19.79
CA LYS A 76 -0.03 1.72 -20.55
C LYS A 76 -1.50 1.64 -20.94
N ILE A 77 -2.23 2.73 -20.66
CA ILE A 77 -3.63 2.87 -21.10
C ILE A 77 -3.68 2.64 -22.62
N GLY A 78 -4.54 1.73 -23.07
CA GLY A 78 -4.77 1.44 -24.49
C GLY A 78 -4.04 0.24 -25.08
N ILE A 79 -3.34 -0.56 -24.27
CA ILE A 79 -2.79 -1.86 -24.69
C ILE A 79 -3.43 -2.93 -23.79
N SER A 80 -4.66 -3.33 -24.10
CA SER A 80 -5.35 -4.45 -23.48
C SER A 80 -5.90 -5.39 -24.53
#